data_AF-A0A356J023-F1
#
_entry.id   AF-A0A356J023-F1
#
_cell.length_a   1.000
_cell.length_b   1.000
_cell.length_c   1.000
_cell.angle_alpha   90.00
_cell.angle_beta   90.00
_cell.angle_gamma   90.00
#
_symmetry.space_group_name_H-M   'P 1'
#
loop_
_entity.id
_entity.type
_entity.pdbx_description
1 polymer ?
#
loop_
_entity_poly.entity_id
_entity_poly.type
_entity_poly.pdbx_seq_one_letter_code
_entity_poly.pdbx_strand_id
1 'polypeptide(L)'
;MDRFKQKLAEHSIDLRKRKIEILQVNVGKLCNLTCVHCHAEAGPTKTKENMSRETAEAVVRFLDVSDAGTLDITGGAPELNPNFKYLVIEAKARNLRVIDRCNLTVFYEDGMSDLPDFLARHQVEVVASLPCYQEENVDKQRGRGTFSKSVEALKRLNGLGYGKKKEFILNLVYNPVGPRLPPSQKRLEEDYKKKLYADFGIVFDQLYTITNMPITRYAKYLKAFNQYDAYVELLINSFNPATAEGLMCFHTLSVGWDGRLYDCDFNQMLGMGIRNGRPLSIANATLKDLDQWKILTGSHCFGCTAGAGSSCQGALK
;
A
#
# COMPACT_ATOMS: atom_id res chain seq x y z
N MET A 1 2.90 -7.03 26.90
CA MET A 1 1.43 -6.95 26.84
C MET A 1 1.05 -6.12 25.62
N ASP A 2 0.11 -6.58 24.79
CA ASP A 2 -0.31 -5.85 23.57
C ASP A 2 -1.17 -4.63 23.96
N ARG A 3 -0.54 -3.45 24.07
CA ARG A 3 -1.20 -2.18 24.45
C ARG A 3 -2.36 -1.84 23.53
N PHE A 4 -2.32 -2.27 22.26
CA PHE A 4 -3.39 -2.01 21.30
C PHE A 4 -4.63 -2.82 21.63
N LYS A 5 -4.49 -4.12 21.95
CA LYS A 5 -5.61 -4.96 22.41
C LYS A 5 -6.28 -4.39 23.66
N GLN A 6 -5.50 -3.84 24.58
CA GLN A 6 -6.05 -3.19 25.77
C GLN A 6 -6.89 -1.98 25.38
N LYS A 7 -6.40 -1.10 24.49
CA LYS A 7 -7.16 0.05 23.99
C LYS A 7 -8.45 -0.36 23.27
N LEU A 8 -8.41 -1.40 22.45
CA LEU A 8 -9.63 -1.93 21.83
C LEU A 8 -10.66 -2.39 22.87
N ALA A 9 -10.21 -3.12 23.91
CA ALA A 9 -11.09 -3.58 24.98
C ALA A 9 -11.69 -2.43 25.80
N GLU A 10 -10.90 -1.39 26.13
CA GLU A 10 -11.36 -0.17 26.81
C GLU A 10 -12.49 0.53 26.05
N HIS A 11 -12.52 0.42 24.73
CA HIS A 11 -13.53 1.01 23.85
C HIS A 11 -14.57 0.01 23.31
N SER A 12 -14.56 -1.24 23.79
CA SER A 12 -15.47 -2.32 23.33
C SER A 12 -15.42 -2.56 21.80
N ILE A 13 -14.25 -2.44 21.20
CA ILE A 13 -14.03 -2.65 19.76
C ILE A 13 -13.58 -4.09 19.52
N ASP A 14 -14.30 -4.84 18.69
CA ASP A 14 -13.91 -6.17 18.24
C ASP A 14 -13.55 -6.15 16.75
N LEU A 15 -12.34 -6.62 16.42
CA LEU A 15 -11.82 -6.62 15.06
C LEU A 15 -11.89 -8.05 14.50
N ARG A 16 -12.91 -8.29 13.67
CA ARG A 16 -13.12 -9.57 12.97
C ARG A 16 -13.24 -9.37 11.49
N LYS A 17 -12.66 -10.28 10.70
CA LYS A 17 -12.82 -10.28 9.24
C LYS A 17 -14.28 -10.26 8.87
N ARG A 18 -14.57 -9.43 7.87
CA ARG A 18 -15.85 -9.35 7.17
C ARG A 18 -15.70 -9.98 5.79
N LYS A 19 -16.69 -9.78 4.94
CA LYS A 19 -16.62 -10.15 3.53
C LYS A 19 -15.33 -9.58 2.90
N ILE A 20 -14.57 -10.45 2.24
CA ILE A 20 -13.34 -10.05 1.56
C ILE A 20 -13.71 -9.36 0.26
N GLU A 21 -13.39 -8.07 0.16
CA GLU A 21 -13.70 -7.22 -1.00
C GLU A 21 -12.43 -6.93 -1.82
N ILE A 22 -11.26 -6.99 -1.18
CA ILE A 22 -9.97 -6.66 -1.76
C ILE A 22 -8.99 -7.79 -1.50
N LEU A 23 -8.42 -8.37 -2.55
CA LEU A 23 -7.25 -9.22 -2.45
C LEU A 23 -6.02 -8.35 -2.70
N GLN A 24 -5.24 -8.05 -1.66
CA GLN A 24 -4.02 -7.27 -1.78
C GLN A 24 -2.82 -8.21 -1.91
N VAL A 25 -2.13 -8.16 -3.04
CA VAL A 25 -1.08 -9.12 -3.39
C VAL A 25 0.26 -8.41 -3.42
N ASN A 26 1.12 -8.75 -2.48
CA ASN A 26 2.49 -8.26 -2.43
C ASN A 26 3.39 -9.22 -3.23
N VAL A 27 3.74 -8.84 -4.45
CA VAL A 27 4.45 -9.73 -5.39
C VAL A 27 5.94 -9.88 -5.09
N GLY A 28 6.49 -9.14 -4.14
CA GLY A 28 7.90 -9.25 -3.76
C GLY A 28 8.48 -7.98 -3.17
N LYS A 29 9.78 -8.02 -2.87
CA LYS A 29 10.52 -6.88 -2.27
C LYS A 29 11.50 -6.19 -3.22
N LEU A 30 11.67 -6.69 -4.45
CA LEU A 30 12.51 -6.05 -5.45
C LEU A 30 11.94 -4.66 -5.80
N CYS A 31 12.76 -3.62 -5.69
CA CYS A 31 12.40 -2.24 -5.99
C CYS A 31 13.62 -1.51 -6.53
N ASN A 32 13.46 -0.60 -7.48
CA ASN A 32 14.56 0.27 -7.94
C ASN A 32 14.93 1.39 -6.94
N LEU A 33 14.14 1.59 -5.88
CA LEU A 33 14.38 2.62 -4.87
C LEU A 33 14.73 2.04 -3.49
N THR A 34 15.43 2.84 -2.68
CA THR A 34 15.69 2.53 -1.26
C THR A 34 15.15 3.64 -0.36
N CYS A 35 13.82 3.80 -0.35
CA CYS A 35 13.15 4.88 0.41
C CYS A 35 13.36 4.71 1.92
N VAL A 36 13.57 5.82 2.64
CA VAL A 36 13.82 5.84 4.10
C VAL A 36 12.61 5.32 4.90
N HIS A 37 11.40 5.72 4.50
CA HIS A 37 10.15 5.38 5.18
C HIS A 37 9.57 4.00 4.78
N CYS A 38 10.29 3.21 3.97
CA CYS A 38 9.75 1.97 3.40
C CYS A 38 9.42 0.92 4.49
N HIS A 39 8.14 0.69 4.75
CA HIS A 39 7.68 -0.32 5.70
C HIS A 39 7.84 -1.76 5.17
N ALA A 40 8.03 -1.95 3.87
CA ALA A 40 8.26 -3.26 3.27
C ALA A 40 9.73 -3.71 3.25
N GLU A 41 10.66 -2.81 3.59
CA GLU A 41 12.10 -3.01 3.44
C GLU A 41 12.51 -3.40 2.00
N ALA A 42 11.75 -2.94 1.02
CA ALA A 42 11.98 -3.20 -0.40
C ALA A 42 13.18 -2.43 -0.95
N GLY A 43 13.89 -3.02 -1.91
CA GLY A 43 15.07 -2.38 -2.49
C GLY A 43 15.70 -3.21 -3.62
N PRO A 44 16.76 -2.67 -4.27
CA PRO A 44 17.31 -3.25 -5.49
C PRO A 44 18.02 -4.58 -5.25
N THR A 45 18.44 -4.85 -4.01
CA THR A 45 19.11 -6.09 -3.60
C THR A 45 18.13 -7.20 -3.18
N LYS A 46 16.83 -6.93 -3.14
CA LYS A 46 15.79 -7.86 -2.65
C LYS A 46 15.24 -8.76 -3.77
N THR A 47 16.11 -9.55 -4.39
CA THR A 47 15.77 -10.39 -5.55
C THR A 47 15.20 -11.76 -5.18
N LYS A 48 15.36 -12.21 -3.92
CA LYS A 48 14.90 -13.53 -3.45
C LYS A 48 13.42 -13.56 -3.13
N GLU A 49 12.91 -12.49 -2.51
CA GLU A 49 11.48 -12.32 -2.23
C GLU A 49 10.75 -11.90 -3.51
N ASN A 50 10.45 -12.88 -4.35
CA ASN A 50 9.87 -12.69 -5.67
C ASN A 50 8.81 -13.78 -5.90
N MET A 51 7.57 -13.36 -6.15
CA MET A 51 6.44 -14.27 -6.33
C MET A 51 6.68 -15.17 -7.54
N SER A 52 6.47 -16.48 -7.36
CA SER A 52 6.58 -17.47 -8.43
C SER A 52 5.30 -17.55 -9.27
N ARG A 53 5.39 -18.18 -10.45
CA ARG A 53 4.22 -18.41 -11.32
C ARG A 53 3.15 -19.25 -10.61
N GLU A 54 3.57 -20.28 -9.88
CA GLU A 54 2.66 -21.19 -9.17
C GLU A 54 1.85 -20.45 -8.10
N THR A 55 2.48 -19.53 -7.37
CA THR A 55 1.78 -18.66 -6.40
C THR A 55 0.84 -17.68 -7.10
N ALA A 56 1.27 -17.08 -8.21
CA ALA A 56 0.42 -16.18 -8.99
C ALA A 56 -0.83 -16.89 -9.55
N GLU A 57 -0.69 -18.13 -10.03
CA GLU A 57 -1.83 -18.94 -10.45
C GLU A 57 -2.73 -19.32 -9.27
N ALA A 58 -2.17 -19.54 -8.08
CA ALA A 58 -2.96 -19.77 -6.87
C ALA A 58 -3.76 -18.53 -6.46
N VAL A 59 -3.20 -17.33 -6.63
CA VAL A 59 -3.94 -16.07 -6.48
C VAL A 59 -5.11 -16.02 -7.46
N VAL A 60 -4.88 -16.33 -8.74
CA VAL A 60 -5.93 -16.32 -9.77
C VAL A 60 -7.05 -17.31 -9.44
N ARG A 61 -6.71 -18.54 -9.03
CA ARG A 61 -7.71 -19.53 -8.58
C ARG A 61 -8.49 -19.06 -7.35
N PHE A 62 -7.85 -18.34 -6.43
CA PHE A 62 -8.55 -17.79 -5.27
C PHE A 62 -9.51 -16.67 -5.66
N LEU A 63 -9.16 -15.83 -6.65
CA LEU A 63 -10.06 -14.81 -7.18
C LEU A 63 -11.37 -15.44 -7.70
N ASP A 64 -11.30 -16.60 -8.35
CA ASP A 64 -12.47 -17.31 -8.90
C ASP A 64 -13.47 -17.79 -7.83
N VAL A 65 -13.01 -18.01 -6.59
CA VAL A 65 -13.85 -18.53 -5.49
C VAL A 65 -14.11 -17.49 -4.40
N SER A 66 -13.47 -16.32 -4.48
CA SER A 66 -13.65 -15.22 -3.54
C SER A 66 -14.70 -14.23 -4.03
N ASP A 67 -15.22 -13.42 -3.11
CA ASP A 67 -16.06 -12.27 -3.46
C ASP A 67 -15.26 -10.99 -3.75
N ALA A 68 -13.93 -11.08 -3.90
CA ALA A 68 -13.10 -9.90 -4.07
C ALA A 68 -13.41 -9.21 -5.41
N GLY A 69 -13.91 -7.98 -5.36
CA GLY A 69 -14.13 -7.14 -6.55
C GLY A 69 -12.88 -6.39 -6.99
N THR A 70 -11.82 -6.40 -6.17
CA THR A 70 -10.58 -5.66 -6.41
C THR A 70 -9.34 -6.52 -6.17
N LEU A 71 -8.42 -6.51 -7.13
CA LEU A 71 -7.03 -6.95 -6.97
C LEU A 71 -6.13 -5.73 -6.76
N ASP A 72 -5.53 -5.60 -5.58
CA ASP A 72 -4.60 -4.51 -5.23
C ASP A 72 -3.17 -5.04 -5.24
N ILE A 73 -2.41 -4.73 -6.30
CA ILE A 73 -1.05 -5.25 -6.50
C ILE A 73 -0.05 -4.27 -5.89
N THR A 74 0.76 -4.79 -4.96
CA THR A 74 1.80 -4.05 -4.22
C THR A 74 3.10 -4.84 -4.21
N GLY A 75 4.15 -4.30 -3.58
CA GLY A 75 5.43 -4.97 -3.44
C GLY A 75 6.56 -3.98 -3.19
N GLY A 76 7.69 -4.22 -3.83
CA GLY A 76 8.79 -3.27 -3.84
C GLY A 76 8.57 -2.18 -4.89
N ALA A 77 8.83 -2.52 -6.15
CA ALA A 77 8.04 -2.02 -7.26
C ALA A 77 7.35 -3.26 -7.87
N PRO A 78 6.02 -3.41 -7.73
CA PRO A 78 5.32 -4.62 -8.19
C PRO A 78 5.58 -4.95 -9.66
N GLU A 79 5.80 -3.93 -10.47
CA GLU A 79 5.95 -4.01 -11.92
C GLU A 79 7.26 -4.69 -12.36
N LEU A 80 8.25 -4.77 -11.45
CA LEU A 80 9.50 -5.53 -11.65
C LEU A 80 9.30 -7.06 -11.51
N ASN A 81 8.16 -7.52 -10.99
CA ASN A 81 7.86 -8.94 -10.88
C ASN A 81 7.42 -9.50 -12.26
N PRO A 82 7.99 -10.63 -12.74
CA PRO A 82 7.61 -11.24 -14.02
C PRO A 82 6.12 -11.62 -14.16
N ASN A 83 5.42 -11.78 -13.04
CA ASN A 83 4.02 -12.15 -12.96
C ASN A 83 3.07 -10.95 -12.83
N PHE A 84 3.59 -9.70 -12.75
CA PHE A 84 2.77 -8.50 -12.67
C PHE A 84 1.75 -8.41 -13.82
N LYS A 85 2.25 -8.42 -15.06
CA LYS A 85 1.39 -8.33 -16.26
C LYS A 85 0.39 -9.48 -16.34
N TYR A 86 0.80 -10.69 -15.92
CA TYR A 86 -0.10 -11.85 -15.85
C TYR A 86 -1.25 -11.64 -14.87
N LEU A 87 -0.97 -11.20 -13.63
CA LEU A 87 -2.00 -10.94 -12.63
C LEU A 87 -2.98 -9.86 -13.09
N VAL A 88 -2.48 -8.79 -13.72
CA VAL A 88 -3.32 -7.74 -14.32
C VAL A 88 -4.25 -8.34 -15.39
N ILE A 89 -3.70 -9.09 -16.35
CA ILE A 89 -4.49 -9.68 -17.44
C ILE A 89 -5.58 -10.60 -16.90
N GLU A 90 -5.24 -11.50 -15.98
CA GLU A 90 -6.17 -12.47 -15.40
C GLU A 90 -7.28 -11.81 -14.58
N ALA A 91 -6.95 -10.77 -13.81
CA ALA A 91 -7.94 -10.03 -13.04
C ALA A 91 -8.87 -9.20 -13.94
N LYS A 92 -8.33 -8.57 -14.99
CA LYS A 92 -9.14 -7.81 -15.95
C LYS A 92 -10.06 -8.73 -16.78
N ALA A 93 -9.61 -9.93 -17.15
CA ALA A 93 -10.45 -10.93 -17.82
C ALA A 93 -11.67 -11.35 -16.97
N ARG A 94 -11.59 -11.18 -15.65
CA ARG A 94 -12.66 -11.42 -14.67
C ARG A 94 -13.47 -10.15 -14.33
N ASN A 95 -13.26 -9.06 -15.06
CA ASN A 95 -13.89 -7.75 -14.81
C ASN A 95 -13.62 -7.17 -13.41
N LEU A 96 -12.49 -7.53 -12.79
CA LEU A 96 -12.10 -6.97 -11.50
C LEU A 96 -11.50 -5.57 -11.67
N ARG A 97 -11.66 -4.74 -10.64
CA ARG A 97 -10.85 -3.53 -10.47
C ARG A 97 -9.42 -3.96 -10.15
N VAL A 98 -8.44 -3.38 -10.84
CA VAL A 98 -7.02 -3.64 -10.58
C VAL A 98 -6.35 -2.34 -10.17
N ILE A 99 -5.68 -2.36 -9.03
CA ILE A 99 -4.89 -1.25 -8.50
C ILE A 99 -3.42 -1.61 -8.60
N ASP A 100 -2.61 -0.71 -9.14
CA ASP A 100 -1.15 -0.78 -9.15
C ASP A 100 -0.57 0.26 -8.20
N ARG A 101 0.13 -0.19 -7.14
CA ARG A 101 0.84 0.67 -6.19
C ARG A 101 2.22 1.02 -6.73
N CYS A 102 2.21 2.01 -7.62
CA CYS A 102 3.36 2.41 -8.41
C CYS A 102 4.26 3.41 -7.68
N ASN A 103 5.58 3.26 -7.87
CA ASN A 103 6.57 4.21 -7.34
C ASN A 103 6.94 5.33 -8.34
N LEU A 104 6.35 5.31 -9.54
CA LEU A 104 6.59 6.19 -10.71
C LEU A 104 7.94 6.02 -11.40
N THR A 105 9.04 5.96 -10.65
CA THR A 105 10.39 5.92 -11.23
C THR A 105 10.70 4.62 -11.94
N VAL A 106 9.98 3.54 -11.62
CA VAL A 106 10.08 2.23 -12.29
C VAL A 106 9.86 2.30 -13.80
N PHE A 107 9.14 3.32 -14.31
CA PHE A 107 8.89 3.51 -15.75
C PHE A 107 10.18 3.74 -16.57
N TYR A 108 11.27 4.08 -15.90
CA TYR A 108 12.57 4.38 -16.52
C TYR A 108 13.61 3.29 -16.27
N GLU A 109 13.20 2.15 -15.70
CA GLU A 109 14.07 0.98 -15.60
C GLU A 109 14.10 0.24 -16.95
N ASP A 110 15.17 -0.52 -17.18
CA ASP A 110 15.34 -1.31 -18.38
C ASP A 110 14.18 -2.31 -18.54
N GLY A 111 13.59 -2.34 -19.73
CA GLY A 111 12.44 -3.21 -20.04
C GLY A 111 11.08 -2.69 -19.55
N MET A 112 11.00 -1.49 -18.94
CA MET A 112 9.75 -0.89 -18.46
C MET A 112 9.19 0.21 -19.37
N SER A 113 9.77 0.39 -20.56
CA SER A 113 9.36 1.45 -21.48
C SER A 113 7.89 1.31 -21.94
N ASP A 114 7.36 0.09 -22.03
CA ASP A 114 5.98 -0.20 -22.44
C ASP A 114 4.97 -0.19 -21.27
N LEU A 115 5.44 -0.09 -20.02
CA LEU A 115 4.62 -0.25 -18.83
C LEU A 115 3.46 0.76 -18.76
N PRO A 116 3.64 2.08 -18.97
CA PRO A 116 2.53 3.02 -18.89
C PRO A 116 1.42 2.72 -19.92
N ASP A 117 1.80 2.35 -21.14
CA ASP A 117 0.88 1.97 -22.21
C ASP A 117 0.18 0.64 -21.89
N PHE A 118 0.86 -0.30 -21.23
CA PHE A 118 0.25 -1.52 -20.71
C PHE A 118 -0.81 -1.22 -19.64
N LEU A 119 -0.50 -0.38 -18.65
CA LEU A 119 -1.45 0.01 -17.60
C LEU A 119 -2.70 0.67 -18.20
N ALA A 120 -2.51 1.58 -19.15
CA ALA A 120 -3.60 2.26 -19.86
C ALA A 120 -4.46 1.27 -20.67
N ARG A 121 -3.86 0.37 -21.47
CA ARG A 121 -4.59 -0.64 -22.25
C ARG A 121 -5.50 -1.51 -21.37
N HIS A 122 -5.06 -1.82 -20.16
CA HIS A 122 -5.81 -2.63 -19.21
C HIS A 122 -6.65 -1.81 -18.23
N GLN A 123 -6.69 -0.48 -18.37
CA GLN A 123 -7.41 0.43 -17.46
C GLN A 123 -7.09 0.11 -15.99
N VAL A 124 -5.81 -0.04 -15.69
CA VAL A 124 -5.32 -0.26 -14.32
C VAL A 124 -5.37 1.07 -13.59
N GLU A 125 -5.95 1.09 -12.39
CA GLU A 125 -5.88 2.25 -11.52
C GLU A 125 -4.48 2.40 -10.95
N VAL A 126 -3.90 3.60 -11.07
CA VAL A 126 -2.55 3.86 -10.57
C VAL A 126 -2.64 4.62 -9.26
N VAL A 127 -2.14 4.03 -8.19
CA VAL A 127 -1.97 4.68 -6.87
C VAL A 127 -0.48 4.96 -6.70
N ALA A 128 -0.07 6.16 -7.10
CA ALA A 128 1.33 6.55 -7.20
C ALA A 128 1.86 7.17 -5.90
N SER A 129 2.98 6.64 -5.40
CA SER A 129 3.67 7.26 -4.27
C SER A 129 4.31 8.59 -4.67
N LEU A 130 3.92 9.71 -4.06
CA LEU A 130 4.55 11.03 -4.22
C LEU A 130 4.49 11.76 -2.87
N PRO A 131 5.51 11.60 -1.99
CA PRO A 131 5.39 12.00 -0.59
C PRO A 131 5.48 13.52 -0.37
N CYS A 132 5.73 14.31 -1.41
CA CYS A 132 5.63 15.77 -1.40
C CYS A 132 5.51 16.29 -2.83
N TYR A 133 4.87 17.45 -3.05
CA TYR A 133 4.95 18.20 -4.31
C TYR A 133 6.23 19.06 -4.42
N GLN A 134 7.09 19.06 -3.40
CA GLN A 134 8.38 19.78 -3.40
C GLN A 134 9.54 18.81 -3.59
N GLU A 135 10.46 19.15 -4.49
CA GLU A 135 11.63 18.34 -4.84
C GLU A 135 12.48 17.96 -3.63
N GLU A 136 12.87 18.94 -2.82
CA GLU A 136 13.73 18.72 -1.64
C GLU A 136 13.16 17.63 -0.71
N ASN A 137 11.85 17.65 -0.47
CA ASN A 137 11.19 16.70 0.41
C ASN A 137 11.09 15.29 -0.18
N VAL A 138 10.89 15.18 -1.49
CA VAL A 138 10.85 13.88 -2.18
C VAL A 138 12.24 13.27 -2.23
N ASP A 139 13.23 14.05 -2.65
CA ASP A 139 14.61 13.59 -2.81
C ASP A 139 15.23 13.21 -1.46
N LYS A 140 14.92 13.94 -0.37
CA LYS A 140 15.33 13.59 0.99
C LYS A 140 14.80 12.22 1.44
N GLN A 141 13.61 11.82 0.99
CA GLN A 141 13.00 10.55 1.40
C GLN A 141 13.33 9.38 0.49
N ARG A 142 13.52 9.64 -0.81
CA ARG A 142 13.53 8.61 -1.85
C ARG A 142 14.82 8.58 -2.68
N GLY A 143 15.69 9.57 -2.53
CA GLY A 143 16.96 9.70 -3.23
C GLY A 143 16.94 10.81 -4.28
N ARG A 144 18.11 11.37 -4.56
CA ARG A 144 18.31 12.50 -5.49
C ARG A 144 17.77 12.20 -6.89
N GLY A 145 17.06 13.15 -7.48
CA GLY A 145 16.48 13.07 -8.82
C GLY A 145 15.18 12.25 -8.90
N THR A 146 14.66 11.77 -7.77
CA THR A 146 13.40 11.00 -7.74
C THR A 146 12.23 11.90 -8.11
N PHE A 147 12.21 13.15 -7.63
CA PHE A 147 11.14 14.08 -7.92
C PHE A 147 10.98 14.36 -9.42
N SER A 148 12.07 14.72 -10.09
CA SER A 148 12.07 15.00 -11.53
C SER A 148 11.54 13.81 -12.35
N LYS A 149 12.03 12.59 -12.08
CA LYS A 149 11.50 11.37 -12.71
C LYS A 149 10.01 11.16 -12.43
N SER A 150 9.56 11.42 -11.20
CA SER A 150 8.16 11.28 -10.80
C SER A 150 7.26 12.26 -11.55
N VAL A 151 7.68 13.52 -11.69
CA VAL A 151 6.96 14.55 -12.47
C VAL A 151 6.81 14.12 -13.94
N GLU A 152 7.88 13.65 -14.57
CA GLU A 152 7.82 13.20 -15.97
C GLU A 152 6.94 11.94 -16.13
N ALA A 153 6.96 11.02 -15.16
CA ALA A 153 6.08 9.85 -15.17
C ALA A 153 4.60 10.25 -15.06
N LEU A 154 4.29 11.22 -14.20
CA LEU A 154 2.93 11.75 -14.04
C LEU A 154 2.44 12.47 -15.30
N LYS A 155 3.29 13.26 -15.96
CA LYS A 155 2.98 13.87 -17.26
C LYS A 155 2.68 12.81 -18.31
N ARG A 156 3.48 11.73 -18.36
CA ARG A 156 3.24 10.61 -19.29
C ARG A 156 1.88 9.95 -19.03
N LEU A 157 1.54 9.67 -17.76
CA LEU A 157 0.22 9.14 -17.38
C LEU A 157 -0.91 10.11 -17.78
N ASN A 158 -0.79 11.41 -17.49
CA ASN A 158 -1.77 12.42 -17.92
C ASN A 158 -1.90 12.53 -19.44
N GLY A 159 -0.84 12.24 -20.20
CA GLY A 159 -0.88 12.12 -21.66
C GLY A 159 -1.72 10.94 -22.14
N LEU A 160 -1.69 9.82 -21.41
CA LEU A 160 -2.51 8.64 -21.65
C LEU A 160 -3.97 8.79 -21.17
N GLY A 161 -4.28 9.87 -20.44
CA GLY A 161 -5.62 10.21 -19.98
C GLY A 161 -5.87 10.00 -18.49
N TYR A 162 -4.88 9.50 -17.75
CA TYR A 162 -4.96 9.35 -16.30
C TYR A 162 -5.25 10.67 -15.59
N GLY A 163 -6.18 10.66 -14.63
CA GLY A 163 -6.63 11.86 -13.92
C GLY A 163 -7.46 12.84 -14.76
N LYS A 164 -7.76 12.49 -16.03
CA LYS A 164 -8.55 13.32 -16.96
C LYS A 164 -9.83 12.63 -17.43
N LYS A 165 -9.82 11.31 -17.56
CA LYS A 165 -10.96 10.50 -17.99
C LYS A 165 -11.36 9.54 -16.87
N LYS A 166 -12.66 9.24 -16.75
CA LYS A 166 -13.20 8.43 -15.65
C LYS A 166 -12.65 7.00 -15.60
N GLU A 167 -12.20 6.48 -16.73
CA GLU A 167 -11.65 5.13 -16.90
C GLU A 167 -10.17 5.04 -16.52
N PHE A 168 -9.46 6.16 -16.41
CA PHE A 168 -8.03 6.21 -16.12
C PHE A 168 -7.81 6.93 -14.80
N ILE A 169 -7.93 6.18 -13.71
CA ILE A 169 -7.84 6.71 -12.35
C ILE A 169 -6.38 6.82 -11.94
N LEU A 170 -5.97 8.01 -11.52
CA LEU A 170 -4.66 8.31 -10.95
C LEU A 170 -4.83 8.95 -9.58
N ASN A 171 -4.42 8.22 -8.55
CA ASN A 171 -4.39 8.70 -7.19
C ASN A 171 -2.93 8.89 -6.73
N LEU A 172 -2.70 9.86 -5.86
CA LEU A 172 -1.38 10.12 -5.28
C LEU A 172 -1.36 9.74 -3.80
N VAL A 173 -0.19 9.33 -3.29
CA VAL A 173 -0.01 8.98 -1.89
C VAL A 173 1.01 9.91 -1.23
N TYR A 174 0.59 10.54 -0.15
CA TYR A 174 1.43 11.36 0.74
C TYR A 174 1.90 10.57 1.96
N ASN A 175 3.20 10.66 2.22
CA ASN A 175 3.84 10.19 3.44
C ASN A 175 4.59 11.36 4.12
N PRO A 176 4.36 11.61 5.42
CA PRO A 176 5.07 12.68 6.13
C PRO A 176 6.59 12.52 6.10
N VAL A 177 7.30 13.64 5.93
CA VAL A 177 8.74 13.70 6.26
C VAL A 177 8.87 13.70 7.77
N GLY A 178 9.55 12.68 8.31
CA GLY A 178 9.85 12.54 9.74
C GLY A 178 8.72 11.92 10.58
N PRO A 179 8.95 11.73 11.89
CA PRO A 179 8.06 11.02 12.81
C PRO A 179 6.86 11.88 13.25
N ARG A 180 5.94 12.15 12.33
CA ARG A 180 4.72 12.93 12.59
C ARG A 180 3.51 12.33 11.90
N LEU A 181 2.32 12.69 12.38
CA LEU A 181 1.07 12.34 11.72
C LEU A 181 0.88 13.19 10.45
N PRO A 182 0.20 12.66 9.42
CA PRO A 182 -0.17 13.46 8.26
C PRO A 182 -1.15 14.58 8.66
N PRO A 183 -1.13 15.72 7.95
CA PRO A 183 -2.15 16.75 8.11
C PRO A 183 -3.49 16.26 7.51
N SER A 184 -4.51 17.13 7.54
CA SER A 184 -5.80 16.85 6.90
C SER A 184 -5.64 16.48 5.42
N GLN A 185 -6.13 15.31 5.03
CA GLN A 185 -6.09 14.83 3.65
C GLN A 185 -6.76 15.80 2.69
N LYS A 186 -7.94 16.31 3.03
CA LYS A 186 -8.70 17.24 2.18
C LYS A 186 -7.91 18.50 1.86
N ARG A 187 -7.37 19.18 2.88
CA ARG A 187 -6.57 20.40 2.67
C ARG A 187 -5.31 20.11 1.86
N LEU A 188 -4.65 18.99 2.17
CA LEU A 188 -3.44 18.60 1.46
C LEU A 188 -3.73 18.25 -0.01
N GLU A 189 -4.86 17.62 -0.30
CA GLU A 189 -5.30 17.34 -1.68
C GLU A 189 -5.48 18.63 -2.48
N GLU A 190 -6.14 19.63 -1.90
CA GLU A 190 -6.32 20.96 -2.52
C GLU A 190 -4.97 21.62 -2.82
N ASP A 191 -4.03 21.59 -1.88
CA ASP A 191 -2.68 22.11 -2.05
C ASP A 191 -1.90 21.37 -3.16
N TYR A 192 -1.97 20.03 -3.17
CA TYR A 192 -1.34 19.20 -4.20
C TYR A 192 -1.90 19.51 -5.59
N LYS A 193 -3.23 19.53 -5.74
CA LYS A 193 -3.90 19.84 -7.01
C LYS A 193 -3.47 21.21 -7.52
N LYS A 194 -3.46 22.23 -6.65
CA LYS A 194 -3.04 23.58 -7.03
C LYS A 194 -1.58 23.63 -7.45
N LYS A 195 -0.67 23.05 -6.65
CA LYS A 195 0.78 23.14 -6.88
C LYS A 195 1.24 22.32 -8.09
N LEU A 196 0.82 21.06 -8.19
CA LEU A 196 1.21 20.20 -9.30
C LEU A 196 0.65 20.70 -10.64
N TYR A 197 -0.55 21.29 -10.63
CA TYR A 197 -1.09 21.92 -11.84
C TYR A 197 -0.33 23.21 -12.21
N ALA A 198 -0.13 24.13 -11.26
CA ALA A 198 0.52 25.41 -11.52
C ALA A 198 1.98 25.24 -11.98
N ASP A 199 2.72 24.32 -11.36
CA ASP A 199 4.15 24.17 -11.59
C ASP A 199 4.45 23.21 -12.76
N PHE A 200 3.57 22.23 -13.03
CA PHE A 200 3.86 21.14 -13.99
C PHE A 200 2.70 20.74 -14.92
N GLY A 201 1.51 21.34 -14.79
CA GLY A 201 0.32 20.97 -15.56
C GLY A 201 -0.26 19.58 -15.22
N ILE A 202 0.09 19.04 -14.06
CA ILE A 202 -0.31 17.68 -13.64
C ILE A 202 -1.68 17.71 -12.97
N VAL A 203 -2.52 16.73 -13.30
CA VAL A 203 -3.83 16.49 -12.68
C VAL A 203 -3.93 15.05 -12.17
N PHE A 204 -4.75 14.82 -11.13
CA PHE A 204 -4.99 13.52 -10.52
C PHE A 204 -6.35 13.52 -9.81
N ASP A 205 -6.90 12.34 -9.54
CA ASP A 205 -8.24 12.15 -8.98
C ASP A 205 -8.27 12.45 -7.47
N GLN A 206 -7.53 11.69 -6.67
CA GLN A 206 -7.51 11.80 -5.20
C GLN A 206 -6.11 11.75 -4.60
N LEU A 207 -5.94 12.35 -3.42
CA LEU A 207 -4.74 12.23 -2.58
C LEU A 207 -5.06 11.38 -1.35
N TYR A 208 -4.21 10.39 -1.08
CA TYR A 208 -4.27 9.55 0.11
C TYR A 208 -3.14 9.89 1.07
N THR A 209 -3.47 10.22 2.31
CA THR A 209 -2.46 10.37 3.36
C THR A 209 -2.22 9.06 4.08
N ILE A 210 -0.95 8.72 4.30
CA ILE A 210 -0.56 7.52 5.02
C ILE A 210 0.35 7.89 6.19
N THR A 211 0.04 7.33 7.36
CA THR A 211 0.93 7.37 8.53
C THR A 211 2.09 6.39 8.31
N ASN A 212 3.32 6.87 8.46
CA ASN A 212 4.50 6.00 8.32
C ASN A 212 4.53 4.95 9.43
N MET A 213 4.44 3.67 9.10
CA MET A 213 4.46 2.62 10.11
C MET A 213 5.87 2.46 10.69
N PRO A 214 6.06 2.48 12.03
CA PRO A 214 7.36 2.33 12.68
C PRO A 214 7.83 0.87 12.68
N ILE A 215 7.92 0.27 11.50
CA ILE A 215 8.35 -1.11 11.27
C ILE A 215 9.50 -1.16 10.26
N THR A 216 10.19 -2.30 10.23
CA THR A 216 11.26 -2.63 9.27
C THR A 216 12.29 -1.51 9.07
N ARG A 217 12.45 -0.93 7.86
CA ARG A 217 13.45 0.10 7.57
C ARG A 217 13.15 1.41 8.30
N TYR A 218 11.89 1.83 8.38
CA TYR A 218 11.55 3.07 9.07
C TYR A 218 11.81 2.96 10.57
N ALA A 219 11.54 1.80 11.18
CA ALA A 219 11.94 1.54 12.56
C ALA A 219 13.46 1.64 12.77
N LYS A 220 14.26 1.05 11.87
CA LYS A 220 15.73 1.13 11.91
C LYS A 220 16.21 2.58 11.81
N TYR A 221 15.62 3.35 10.89
CA TYR A 221 15.90 4.78 10.75
C TYR A 221 15.57 5.54 12.03
N LEU A 222 14.36 5.42 12.57
CA LEU A 222 13.96 6.12 13.79
C LEU A 222 14.86 5.78 14.98
N LYS A 223 15.29 4.51 15.11
CA LYS A 223 16.22 4.09 16.17
C LYS A 223 17.61 4.71 15.99
N ALA A 224 18.13 4.75 14.77
CA ALA A 224 19.42 5.37 14.48
C ALA A 224 19.47 6.87 14.84
N PHE A 225 18.31 7.54 14.80
CA PHE A 225 18.18 8.96 15.15
C PHE A 225 17.56 9.20 16.54
N ASN A 226 17.41 8.17 17.39
CA ASN A 226 16.79 8.28 18.72
C ASN A 226 15.36 8.88 18.72
N GLN A 227 14.59 8.62 17.66
CA GLN A 227 13.23 9.12 17.47
C GLN A 227 12.15 8.04 17.64
N TYR A 228 12.53 6.77 17.78
CA TYR A 228 11.60 5.64 17.77
C TYR A 228 10.57 5.69 18.91
N ASP A 229 11.04 5.81 20.15
CA ASP A 229 10.14 5.76 21.33
C ASP A 229 9.18 6.95 21.35
N ALA A 230 9.68 8.15 21.09
CA ALA A 230 8.86 9.36 20.99
C ALA A 230 7.78 9.23 19.90
N TYR A 231 8.12 8.62 18.76
CA TYR A 231 7.15 8.42 17.68
C TYR A 231 6.09 7.38 18.03
N VAL A 232 6.49 6.25 18.63
CA VAL A 232 5.53 5.23 19.09
C VAL A 232 4.57 5.80 20.13
N GLU A 233 5.07 6.59 21.09
CA GLU A 233 4.22 7.26 22.08
C GLU A 233 3.29 8.29 21.44
N LEU A 234 3.73 9.03 20.41
CA LEU A 234 2.84 9.88 19.61
C LEU A 234 1.68 9.08 19.01
N LEU A 235 1.95 7.93 18.38
CA LEU A 235 0.91 7.09 17.78
C LEU A 235 -0.08 6.55 18.82
N ILE A 236 0.44 6.13 19.99
CA ILE A 236 -0.39 5.64 21.11
C ILE A 236 -1.28 6.75 21.65
N ASN A 237 -0.71 7.91 21.95
CA ASN A 237 -1.44 9.06 22.51
C ASN A 237 -2.44 9.67 21.53
N SER A 238 -2.23 9.44 20.23
CA SER A 238 -3.13 9.88 19.16
C SER A 238 -4.16 8.84 18.77
N PHE A 239 -4.28 7.71 19.48
CA PHE A 239 -5.28 6.68 19.21
C PHE A 239 -6.69 7.29 19.14
N ASN A 240 -7.36 7.11 17.99
CA ASN A 240 -8.71 7.58 17.76
C ASN A 240 -9.64 6.36 17.53
N PRO A 241 -10.48 5.98 18.51
CA PRO A 241 -11.37 4.83 18.39
C PRO A 241 -12.36 4.96 17.23
N ALA A 242 -12.73 6.19 16.81
CA ALA A 242 -13.65 6.39 15.69
C ALA A 242 -13.10 5.92 14.34
N THR A 243 -11.78 5.72 14.23
CA THR A 243 -11.12 5.21 13.01
C THR A 243 -11.22 3.69 12.88
N ALA A 244 -11.51 2.97 13.97
CA ALA A 244 -11.41 1.52 14.01
C ALA A 244 -12.34 0.86 12.99
N GLU A 245 -13.60 1.30 12.90
CA GLU A 245 -14.59 0.77 11.93
C GLU A 245 -14.17 0.95 10.46
N GLY A 246 -13.28 1.90 10.17
CA GLY A 246 -12.78 2.16 8.82
C GLY A 246 -11.54 1.35 8.45
N LEU A 247 -11.01 0.50 9.34
CA LEU A 247 -9.77 -0.22 9.09
C LEU A 247 -9.88 -1.17 7.88
N MET A 248 -8.96 -1.05 6.93
CA MET A 248 -8.89 -1.92 5.75
C MET A 248 -8.80 -3.42 6.09
N CYS A 249 -8.26 -3.75 7.27
CA CYS A 249 -8.12 -5.12 7.74
C CYS A 249 -9.46 -5.87 7.86
N PHE A 250 -10.61 -5.18 7.85
CA PHE A 250 -11.91 -5.84 7.80
C PHE A 250 -12.20 -6.55 6.48
N HIS A 251 -11.83 -5.92 5.36
CA HIS A 251 -12.29 -6.29 4.03
C HIS A 251 -11.14 -6.69 3.08
N THR A 252 -9.89 -6.40 3.44
CA THR A 252 -8.71 -6.76 2.65
C THR A 252 -8.11 -8.07 3.12
N LEU A 253 -7.81 -9.00 2.23
CA LEU A 253 -6.93 -10.15 2.52
C LEU A 253 -5.57 -9.88 1.88
N SER A 254 -4.49 -9.91 2.67
CA SER A 254 -3.13 -9.70 2.16
C SER A 254 -2.45 -11.04 1.85
N VAL A 255 -1.89 -11.16 0.65
CA VAL A 255 -1.18 -12.34 0.15
C VAL A 255 0.28 -11.99 -0.08
N GLY A 256 1.16 -12.75 0.57
CA GLY A 256 2.61 -12.61 0.37
C GLY A 256 3.10 -13.23 -0.93
N TRP A 257 4.32 -12.85 -1.33
CA TRP A 257 5.01 -13.40 -2.49
C TRP A 257 5.19 -14.94 -2.40
N ASP A 258 5.21 -15.47 -1.17
CA ASP A 258 5.28 -16.90 -0.83
C ASP A 258 3.90 -17.56 -0.68
N GLY A 259 2.83 -16.83 -1.01
CA GLY A 259 1.44 -17.28 -0.94
C GLY A 259 0.84 -17.30 0.46
N ARG A 260 1.57 -16.90 1.52
CA ARG A 260 1.02 -16.87 2.89
C ARG A 260 -0.02 -15.76 3.05
N LEU A 261 -1.00 -15.98 3.92
CA LEU A 261 -2.11 -15.05 4.15
C LEU A 261 -1.92 -14.22 5.42
N TYR A 262 -2.32 -12.96 5.34
CA TYR A 262 -2.19 -11.95 6.40
C TYR A 262 -3.44 -11.07 6.45
N ASP A 263 -3.72 -10.49 7.61
CA ASP A 263 -4.86 -9.59 7.77
C ASP A 263 -4.69 -8.25 7.03
N CYS A 264 -3.44 -7.79 6.85
CA CYS A 264 -3.05 -6.62 6.07
C CYS A 264 -1.55 -6.65 5.71
N ASP A 265 -1.10 -5.74 4.82
CA ASP A 265 0.31 -5.62 4.41
C ASP A 265 1.27 -5.34 5.59
N PHE A 266 0.83 -4.63 6.63
CA PHE A 266 1.68 -4.41 7.82
C PHE A 266 1.86 -5.68 8.66
N ASN A 267 0.81 -6.49 8.79
CA ASN A 267 0.95 -7.81 9.40
C ASN A 267 1.90 -8.69 8.59
N GLN A 268 1.84 -8.61 7.26
CA GLN A 268 2.76 -9.30 6.37
C GLN A 268 4.21 -8.90 6.64
N MET A 269 4.49 -7.60 6.72
CA MET A 269 5.86 -7.12 6.97
C MET A 269 6.40 -7.49 8.35
N LEU A 270 5.52 -7.83 9.30
CA LEU A 270 5.87 -8.32 10.63
C LEU A 270 5.82 -9.86 10.76
N GLY A 271 5.51 -10.58 9.68
CA GLY A 271 5.37 -12.05 9.70
C GLY A 271 4.17 -12.55 10.53
N MET A 272 3.17 -11.70 10.77
CA MET A 272 1.96 -12.00 11.54
C MET A 272 0.93 -12.71 10.65
N GLY A 273 1.28 -13.92 10.20
CA GLY A 273 0.43 -14.71 9.29
C GLY A 273 -0.80 -15.31 9.96
N ILE A 274 -1.87 -15.43 9.21
CA ILE A 274 -3.12 -16.08 9.63
C ILE A 274 -2.86 -17.57 9.89
N ARG A 275 -3.34 -18.05 11.03
CA ARG A 275 -3.19 -19.45 11.47
C ARG A 275 -4.51 -19.96 12.04
N ASN A 276 -5.24 -20.76 11.29
CA ASN A 276 -6.45 -21.44 11.76
C ASN A 276 -6.15 -22.92 12.02
N GLY A 277 -5.56 -23.22 13.18
CA GLY A 277 -4.97 -24.54 13.51
C GLY A 277 -3.69 -24.89 12.74
N ARG A 278 -3.49 -24.31 11.55
CA ARG A 278 -2.31 -24.43 10.68
C ARG A 278 -2.03 -23.10 9.96
N PRO A 279 -0.79 -22.85 9.48
CA PRO A 279 -0.53 -21.73 8.59
C PRO A 279 -1.42 -21.80 7.33
N LEU A 280 -2.07 -20.69 6.99
CA LEU A 280 -2.86 -20.60 5.77
C LEU A 280 -2.05 -19.99 4.62
N SER A 281 -2.27 -20.52 3.42
CA SER A 281 -1.77 -19.95 2.17
C SER A 281 -2.90 -19.84 1.17
N ILE A 282 -2.73 -18.98 0.17
CA ILE A 282 -3.69 -18.76 -0.91
C ILE A 282 -4.01 -20.05 -1.68
N ALA A 283 -3.09 -21.01 -1.69
CA ALA A 283 -3.27 -22.30 -2.34
C ALA A 283 -4.15 -23.29 -1.54
N ASN A 284 -4.36 -23.07 -0.24
CA ASN A 284 -5.02 -24.04 0.64
C ASN A 284 -6.11 -23.46 1.55
N ALA A 285 -6.34 -22.14 1.49
CA ALA A 285 -7.34 -21.47 2.28
C ALA A 285 -8.70 -21.50 1.58
N THR A 286 -9.74 -21.64 2.37
CA THR A 286 -11.14 -21.48 1.95
C THR A 286 -11.71 -20.23 2.59
N LEU A 287 -12.81 -19.68 2.05
CA LEU A 287 -13.49 -18.53 2.68
C LEU A 287 -13.97 -18.85 4.10
N LYS A 288 -14.33 -20.11 4.37
CA LYS A 288 -14.73 -20.58 5.71
C LYS A 288 -13.59 -20.47 6.73
N ASP A 289 -12.34 -20.63 6.30
CA ASP A 289 -11.19 -20.48 7.20
C ASP A 289 -11.02 -19.03 7.69
N LEU A 290 -11.59 -18.07 6.98
CA LEU A 290 -11.48 -16.62 7.22
C LEU A 290 -12.75 -16.01 7.82
N ASP A 291 -13.85 -16.77 7.88
CA ASP A 291 -15.13 -16.27 8.40
C ASP A 291 -15.03 -15.93 9.90
N GLN A 292 -15.46 -14.71 10.24
CA GLN A 292 -15.36 -14.13 11.59
C GLN A 292 -13.96 -14.22 12.23
N TRP A 293 -12.91 -14.40 11.41
CA TRP A 293 -11.53 -14.52 11.86
C TRP A 293 -11.13 -13.30 12.68
N LYS A 294 -10.57 -13.53 13.87
CA LYS A 294 -10.12 -12.44 14.74
C LYS A 294 -8.83 -11.85 14.19
N ILE A 295 -8.90 -10.60 13.74
CA ILE A 295 -7.79 -9.89 13.10
C ILE A 295 -6.60 -9.81 14.06
N LEU A 296 -5.41 -10.15 13.56
CA LEU A 296 -4.17 -10.09 14.32
C LEU A 296 -3.71 -8.65 14.49
N THR A 297 -3.69 -8.20 15.75
CA THR A 297 -3.25 -6.85 16.10
C THR A 297 -1.88 -6.83 16.76
N GLY A 298 -1.21 -5.69 16.71
CA GLY A 298 -0.02 -5.38 17.50
C GLY A 298 0.22 -3.87 17.56
N SER A 299 1.37 -3.45 18.11
CA SER A 299 1.66 -2.02 18.31
C SER A 299 1.64 -1.18 17.03
N HIS A 300 1.94 -1.76 15.87
CA HIS A 300 1.88 -1.07 14.58
C HIS A 300 0.46 -0.59 14.24
N CYS A 301 -0.58 -1.24 14.76
CA CYS A 301 -1.97 -0.87 14.50
C CYS A 301 -2.32 0.53 15.02
N PHE A 302 -1.58 1.05 16.02
CA PHE A 302 -1.71 2.46 16.42
C PHE A 302 -1.44 3.43 15.26
N GLY A 303 -0.56 3.08 14.31
CA GLY A 303 -0.34 3.91 13.13
C GLY A 303 -1.58 4.02 12.23
N CYS A 304 -2.39 2.95 12.13
CA CYS A 304 -3.62 2.94 11.32
C CYS A 304 -4.78 3.67 12.01
N THR A 305 -4.75 3.77 13.34
CA THR A 305 -5.84 4.35 14.13
C THR A 305 -5.49 5.71 14.75
N ALA A 306 -4.28 6.22 14.53
CA ALA A 306 -3.85 7.49 15.10
C ALA A 306 -4.44 8.69 14.33
N GLY A 307 -4.92 9.71 15.05
CA GLY A 307 -5.44 10.94 14.46
C GLY A 307 -6.65 10.70 13.55
N ALA A 308 -6.52 11.05 12.28
CA ALA A 308 -7.54 10.80 11.24
C ALA A 308 -7.62 9.33 10.79
N GLY A 309 -6.74 8.47 11.30
CA GLY A 309 -6.56 7.10 10.82
C GLY A 309 -5.84 7.06 9.48
N SER A 310 -5.38 5.87 9.11
CA SER A 310 -4.60 5.66 7.90
C SER A 310 -4.87 4.28 7.34
N SER A 311 -5.15 4.21 6.04
CA SER A 311 -5.27 2.97 5.27
C SER A 311 -4.56 3.10 3.93
N CYS A 312 -4.50 1.98 3.20
CA CYS A 312 -4.02 1.96 1.82
C CYS A 312 -4.90 2.78 0.84
N GLN A 313 -6.02 3.35 1.32
CA GLN A 313 -6.95 4.24 0.61
C GLN A 313 -7.05 5.63 1.27
N GLY A 314 -6.09 5.99 2.13
CA GLY A 314 -6.03 7.31 2.79
C GLY A 314 -6.63 7.34 4.19
N ALA A 315 -6.97 8.54 4.64
CA ALA A 315 -7.53 8.83 5.95
C ALA A 315 -8.92 8.19 6.16
N LEU A 316 -9.22 7.81 7.41
CA LEU A 316 -10.46 7.12 7.77
C LEU A 316 -11.54 8.06 8.33
N LYS A 317 -11.16 9.27 8.72
CA LYS A 317 -12.02 10.34 9.27
C LYS A 317 -11.56 11.72 8.81
#